data_AF-A0A1G1FW27-F1
#
_entry.id   AF-A0A1G1FW27-F1
#
_cell.length_a   1.000
_cell.length_b   1.000
_cell.length_c   1.000
_cell.angle_alpha   90.00
_cell.angle_beta   90.00
_cell.angle_gamma   90.00
#
_symmetry.space_group_name_H-M   'P 1'
#
loop_
_entity.id
_entity.type
_entity.pdbx_description
1 polymer ?
#
loop_
_entity_poly.entity_id
_entity_poly.type
_entity_poly.pdbx_seq_one_letter_code
_entity_poly.pdbx_strand_id
1 'polypeptide(L)' 'MEPIMCPFCGGTNLFQEDDYSLQMDFEYWTVHHWECLDCTQSFDKIEILPASNTFEEINESTIH' A
#
# COMPACT_ATOMS: atom_id res chain seq x y z
N MET A 1 5.14 -2.28 -3.49
CA MET A 1 6.59 -2.20 -3.13
C MET A 1 6.79 -2.67 -1.69
N GLU A 2 7.63 -3.69 -1.48
CA GLU A 2 7.92 -4.27 -0.16
C GLU A 2 8.68 -3.27 0.76
N PRO A 3 8.34 -3.20 2.07
CA PRO A 3 9.10 -2.42 3.05
C PRO A 3 10.52 -2.97 3.22
N ILE A 4 11.50 -2.06 3.34
CA ILE A 4 12.92 -2.44 3.49
C ILE A 4 13.26 -2.73 4.97
N MET A 5 12.48 -2.19 5.92
CA MET A 5 12.74 -2.32 7.35
C MET A 5 11.45 -2.29 8.19
N CYS A 6 11.49 -2.96 9.34
CA CYS A 6 10.46 -2.88 10.37
C CYS A 6 10.43 -1.47 10.97
N PRO A 7 9.26 -0.80 11.02
CA PRO A 7 9.15 0.55 11.59
C PRO A 7 9.34 0.59 13.10
N PHE A 8 9.30 -0.55 13.80
CA PHE A 8 9.39 -0.63 15.25
C PHE A 8 10.80 -0.89 15.77
N CYS A 9 11.53 -1.84 15.18
CA CYS A 9 12.87 -2.24 15.63
C CYS A 9 13.99 -1.96 14.62
N GLY A 10 13.65 -1.57 13.38
CA GLY A 10 14.60 -1.41 12.29
C GLY A 10 15.17 -2.71 11.70
N GLY A 11 14.67 -3.88 12.16
CA GLY A 11 15.01 -5.18 11.61
C GLY A 11 14.56 -5.35 10.16
N THR A 12 15.25 -6.19 9.40
CA THR A 12 15.00 -6.41 7.97
C THR A 12 14.42 -7.80 7.70
N ASN A 13 14.23 -8.62 8.74
CA ASN A 13 13.63 -9.94 8.61
C ASN A 13 12.10 -9.81 8.67
N LEU A 14 11.51 -9.59 7.49
CA LEU A 14 10.10 -9.32 7.31
C LEU A 14 9.43 -10.49 6.59
N PHE A 15 8.27 -10.89 7.08
CA PHE A 15 7.40 -11.88 6.46
C PHE A 15 6.10 -11.22 6.04
N GLN A 16 5.70 -11.38 4.78
CA GLN A 16 4.42 -10.91 4.28
C GLN A 16 3.39 -12.05 4.38
N GLU A 17 2.23 -11.76 4.96
CA GLU A 17 1.06 -12.64 4.85
C GLU A 17 0.33 -12.43 3.51
N ASP A 18 -0.70 -13.24 3.25
CA ASP A 18 -1.51 -13.07 2.05
C ASP A 18 -2.19 -11.69 2.04
N ASP A 19 -2.08 -11.01 0.90
CA ASP A 19 -2.74 -9.73 0.68
C ASP A 19 -4.27 -9.88 0.69
N TYR A 20 -4.95 -8.83 1.14
CA TYR A 20 -6.39 -8.70 0.92
C TYR A 20 -6.72 -7.35 0.27
N SER A 21 -7.76 -7.38 -0.57
CA SER A 21 -8.22 -6.20 -1.29
C SER A 21 -9.66 -5.87 -0.94
N LEU A 22 -9.94 -4.57 -0.80
CA LEU A 22 -11.26 -4.03 -0.52
C LEU A 22 -11.64 -3.04 -1.64
N GLN A 23 -12.85 -3.20 -2.17
CA GLN A 23 -13.45 -2.22 -3.07
C GLN A 23 -14.30 -1.25 -2.24
N MET A 24 -13.90 0.02 -2.24
CA MET A 24 -14.67 1.15 -1.71
C MET A 24 -15.35 1.88 -2.88
N ASP A 25 -16.27 2.81 -2.59
CA ASP A 25 -17.11 3.46 -3.61
C ASP A 25 -16.32 4.08 -4.77
N PHE A 26 -15.16 4.70 -4.49
CA PHE A 26 -14.32 5.37 -5.49
C PHE A 26 -12.85 4.94 -5.44
N GLU A 27 -12.51 3.91 -4.64
CA GLU A 27 -11.12 3.51 -4.37
C GLU A 27 -11.00 1.99 -4.25
N TYR A 28 -9.88 1.44 -4.70
CA TYR A 28 -9.44 0.08 -4.41
C TYR A 28 -8.30 0.15 -3.40
N TRP A 29 -8.47 -0.56 -2.30
CA TRP A 29 -7.46 -0.65 -1.24
C TRP A 29 -6.86 -2.04 -1.29
N THR A 30 -5.54 -2.12 -1.42
CA THR A 30 -4.79 -3.36 -1.19
C THR A 30 -4.04 -3.21 0.11
N VAL A 31 -4.27 -4.13 1.04
CA VAL A 31 -3.58 -4.17 2.32
C VAL A 31 -2.55 -5.29 2.29
N HIS A 32 -1.29 -4.90 2.46
CA HIS A 32 -0.17 -5.81 2.62
C HIS A 32 0.15 -5.92 4.11
N HIS A 33 -0.11 -7.08 4.70
CA HIS A 33 0.17 -7.35 6.11
C HIS A 33 1.58 -7.91 6.27
N TRP A 34 2.34 -7.35 7.22
CA TRP A 34 3.73 -7.73 7.47
C TRP A 34 3.95 -8.07 8.94
N GLU A 35 4.69 -9.15 9.19
CA GLU A 35 5.22 -9.51 10.50
C GLU A 35 6.76 -9.34 10.49
N CYS A 36 7.30 -8.68 11.51
CA CYS A 36 8.75 -8.64 11.73
C CYS A 36 9.18 -9.82 12.61
N LEU A 37 9.97 -10.74 12.06
CA LEU A 37 10.43 -11.93 12.77
C LEU A 37 11.51 -11.64 13.83
N ASP A 38 12.06 -10.42 13.86
CA ASP A 38 13.06 -10.00 14.85
C ASP A 38 12.43 -9.47 16.15
N CYS A 39 11.30 -8.76 16.06
CA CYS A 39 10.63 -8.15 17.23
C CYS A 39 9.17 -8.56 17.41
N THR A 40 8.68 -9.46 16.56
CA THR A 40 7.33 -10.04 16.55
C THR A 40 6.21 -9.00 16.52
N GLN A 41 6.47 -7.82 15.94
CA GLN A 41 5.48 -6.79 15.70
C GLN A 41 4.95 -6.88 14.29
N SER A 42 3.65 -6.63 14.14
CA SER A 42 2.99 -6.60 12.84
C SER A 42 2.65 -5.16 12.42
N PHE A 43 2.66 -4.91 11.12
CA PHE A 43 2.27 -3.63 10.53
C PHE A 43 1.69 -3.80 9.14
N ASP A 44 0.88 -2.84 8.73
CA ASP A 44 0.23 -2.84 7.42
C ASP A 44 0.84 -1.78 6.51
N LYS A 45 0.99 -2.13 5.24
CA LYS A 45 1.18 -1.15 4.17
C LYS A 45 -0.08 -1.14 3.30
N ILE A 46 -0.69 0.03 3.17
CA ILE A 46 -1.93 0.20 2.41
C ILE A 46 -1.60 0.89 1.08
N GLU A 47 -1.94 0.26 -0.04
CA GLU A 47 -1.89 0.85 -1.38
C GLU A 47 -3.32 1.24 -1.80
N ILE A 48 -3.56 2.53 -2.04
CA ILE A 48 -4.87 3.08 -2.42
C ILE A 48 -4.80 3.49 -3.88
N LEU A 49 -5.64 2.89 -4.72
CA LEU A 49 -5.80 3.23 -6.13
C LEU A 49 -7.18 3.84 -6.35
N PRO A 50 -7.30 4.94 -7.11
CA PRO A 50 -8.62 5.44 -7.50
C PRO A 50 -9.32 4.39 -8.38
N ALA A 51 -10.61 4.17 -8.16
CA ALA A 51 -11.42 3.22 -8.95
C ALA A 51 -11.71 3.72 -10.37
N SER A 52 -11.34 4.97 -10.70
CA SER A 52 -11.49 5.57 -12.02
C SER A 52 -10.17 6.18 -12.49
N ASN A 53 -9.81 5.94 -13.75
CA ASN A 53 -8.66 6.54 -14.45
C ASN A 53 -8.86 8.05 -14.74
N THR A 54 -9.36 8.83 -13.79
CA THR A 54 -9.66 10.26 -14.02
C THR A 54 -8.45 11.17 -13.85
N PHE A 55 -7.27 10.65 -13.51
CA PHE A 55 -6.07 11.48 -13.39
C PHE A 55 -5.40 11.83 -14.73
N GLU A 56 -5.71 11.10 -15.82
CA GLU A 56 -5.15 11.41 -17.16
C GLU A 56 -5.91 12.53 -17.90
N GLU A 57 -7.13 12.90 -17.52
CA GLU A 57 -7.91 13.92 -18.26
C GLU A 57 -7.69 15.36 -17.80
N ILE A 58 -7.03 15.59 -16.65
CA ILE A 58 -6.89 16.95 -16.09
C ILE A 58 -5.68 17.70 -16.71
N ASN A 59 -4.75 17.01 -17.35
CA ASN A 59 -3.50 17.62 -17.82
C ASN A 59 -3.53 18.13 -19.27
N GLU A 60 -4.56 17.82 -20.07
CA GLU A 60 -4.65 18.28 -21.47
C GLU A 60 -5.47 19.56 -21.68
N SER A 61 -6.18 20.07 -20.66
CA SER A 61 -7.07 21.24 -20.83
C SER A 61 -6.48 22.60 -20.40
N THR A 62 -5.20 22.68 -20.00
CA THR A 62 -4.60 23.94 -19.47
C THR A 62 -3.58 24.60 -20.40
N ILE A 63 -3.46 24.18 -21.66
CA ILE A 63 -2.63 24.88 -22.67
C ILE A 63 -3.52 25.29 -23.86
N HIS A 64 -4.26 26.38 -23.69
CA HIS A 64 -4.80 27.18 -24.79
C HIS A 64 -4.73 28.67 -24.44
#